data_AF-A0A9D6UZT9-F1
#
_entry.id   AF-A0A9D6UZT9-F1
#
_cell.length_a   1.000
_cell.length_b   1.000
_cell.length_c   1.000
_cell.angle_alpha   90.00
_cell.angle_beta   90.00
_cell.angle_gamma   90.00
#
_symmetry.space_group_name_H-M   'P 1'
#
loop_
_entity.id
_entity.type
_entity.pdbx_description
1 polymer ?
#
loop_
_entity_poly.entity_id
_entity_poly.type
_entity_poly.pdbx_seq_one_letter_code
_entity_poly.pdbx_strand_id
1 'polypeptide(L)' 'MAEFYAEDMEATDKTAEEIIKRLEEKKNYIPESERVRRDYAYALLREYRSYIKDRSGSGP' A
#
# COMPACT_ATOMS: atom_id res chain seq x y z
N MET A 1 -0.91 5.42 2.72
CA MET A 1 -1.97 4.68 3.44
C MET A 1 -3.25 5.49 3.58
N ALA A 2 -3.23 6.67 4.20
CA ALA A 2 -4.43 7.49 4.40
C ALA A 2 -5.20 7.84 3.12
N GLU A 3 -4.50 8.26 2.07
CA GLU A 3 -5.09 8.59 0.76
C GLU A 3 -5.90 7.40 0.20
N PHE A 4 -5.28 6.21 0.12
CA PHE A 4 -5.95 4.99 -0.38
C PHE A 4 -7.13 4.55 0.47
N TYR A 5 -7.06 4.71 1.79
CA TYR A 5 -8.16 4.40 2.69
C TYR A 5 -9.33 5.37 2.52
N ALA A 6 -9.06 6.66 2.31
CA ALA A 6 -10.08 7.67 2.03
C ALA A 6 -10.75 7.47 0.66
N GLU A 7 -10.07 6.78 -0.25
CA GLU A 7 -10.59 6.35 -1.56
C GLU A 7 -11.32 4.99 -1.48
N ASP A 8 -11.59 4.46 -0.28
CA ASP A 8 -12.22 3.15 -0.03
C ASP A 8 -11.55 1.99 -0.79
N MET A 9 -10.24 2.09 -1.04
CA MET A 9 -9.51 1.05 -1.76
C MET A 9 -9.33 -0.20 -0.89
N GLU A 10 -9.76 -1.34 -1.41
CA GLU A 10 -9.54 -2.64 -0.78
C GLU A 10 -8.05 -3.04 -0.78
N ALA A 11 -7.62 -3.81 0.22
CA ALA A 11 -6.25 -4.30 0.31
C ALA A 11 -5.98 -5.51 -0.62
N THR A 12 -5.85 -5.20 -1.91
CA THR A 12 -5.52 -6.13 -3.00
C THR A 12 -4.13 -5.87 -3.59
N ASP A 13 -3.62 -6.80 -4.38
CA ASP A 13 -2.34 -6.65 -5.09
C ASP A 13 -2.32 -5.41 -6.00
N LYS A 14 -3.45 -5.10 -6.66
CA LYS A 14 -3.62 -3.89 -7.47
C LYS A 14 -3.41 -2.62 -6.63
N THR A 15 -3.90 -2.61 -5.39
CA THR A 15 -3.70 -1.47 -4.49
C THR A 15 -2.24 -1.34 -4.07
N ALA A 16 -1.53 -2.45 -3.88
CA ALA A 16 -0.09 -2.42 -3.60
C ALA A 16 0.70 -1.83 -4.79
N GLU A 17 0.36 -2.20 -6.02
CA GLU A 17 0.95 -1.62 -7.23
C GLU A 17 0.66 -0.12 -7.36
N GLU A 18 -0.57 0.30 -7.07
CA GLU A 18 -0.94 1.72 -7.09
C GLU A 18 -0.21 2.53 -5.99
N ILE A 19 -0.02 1.94 -4.80
CA ILE A 19 0.82 2.54 -3.76
C ILE A 19 2.25 2.74 -4.25
N ILE A 20 2.84 1.72 -4.89
CA ILE A 20 4.20 1.81 -5.45
C ILE A 20 4.25 2.92 -6.51
N LYS A 21 3.30 2.95 -7.44
CA LYS A 21 3.26 3.95 -8.50
C LYS A 21 3.20 5.37 -7.94
N ARG A 22 2.35 5.65 -6.95
CA ARG A 22 2.28 6.99 -6.32
C ARG A 22 3.57 7.34 -5.57
N LEU A 23 4.26 6.34 -4.99
CA LEU A 23 5.57 6.57 -4.36
C LEU A 23 6.64 6.94 -5.40
N GLU A 24 6.65 6.29 -6.55
CA GLU A 24 7.55 6.60 -7.68
C GLU A 24 7.28 8.01 -8.25
N GLU A 25 6.01 8.37 -8.43
CA GLU A 25 5.59 9.71 -8.86
C GLU A 25 6.05 10.80 -7.87
N LYS A 26 6.00 10.49 -6.57
CA LYS A 26 6.54 11.32 -5.48
C LYS A 26 8.08 11.25 -5.37
N LYS A 27 8.78 10.67 -6.36
CA LYS A 27 10.24 10.56 -6.47
C LYS A 27 10.90 9.73 -5.36
N ASN A 28 10.18 8.79 -4.75
CA ASN A 28 10.80 7.82 -3.83
C ASN A 28 11.56 6.77 -4.63
N TYR A 29 12.66 6.28 -4.06
CA TYR A 29 13.40 5.17 -4.64
C TYR A 29 12.62 3.86 -4.46
N ILE A 30 12.25 3.24 -5.57
CA ILE A 30 11.71 1.87 -5.62
C ILE A 30 12.72 1.01 -6.40
N PRO A 31 13.16 -0.12 -5.84
CA PRO A 31 14.07 -1.02 -6.56
C PRO A 31 13.46 -1.53 -7.88
N GLU A 32 14.25 -1.50 -8.96
CA GLU A 32 13.83 -1.98 -10.29
C GLU A 32 13.85 -3.51 -10.40
N SER A 33 14.56 -4.20 -9.50
CA SER A 33 14.57 -5.67 -9.46
C SER A 33 13.16 -6.20 -9.21
N GLU A 34 12.61 -6.99 -10.14
CA GLU A 34 11.26 -7.56 -10.03
C GLU A 34 11.03 -8.31 -8.73
N ARG A 35 12.03 -9.10 -8.30
CA ARG A 35 11.98 -9.84 -7.03
C ARG A 35 11.81 -8.89 -5.85
N VAL A 36 12.64 -7.85 -5.78
CA VAL A 36 12.61 -6.88 -4.69
C VAL A 36 11.32 -6.05 -4.74
N ARG A 37 10.86 -5.68 -5.95
CA ARG A 37 9.59 -4.97 -6.15
C ARG A 37 8.40 -5.79 -5.64
N ARG A 38 8.41 -7.11 -5.85
CA ARG A 38 7.38 -8.03 -5.33
C ARG A 38 7.40 -8.11 -3.80
N ASP A 39 8.58 -8.24 -3.20
CA ASP A 39 8.73 -8.26 -1.75
C ASP A 39 8.26 -6.93 -1.13
N TYR A 40 8.56 -5.82 -1.80
CA TYR A 40 8.11 -4.48 -1.41
C TYR A 40 6.59 -4.33 -1.51
N ALA A 41 5.97 -4.79 -2.59
CA ALA A 41 4.51 -4.81 -2.75
C ALA A 41 3.83 -5.61 -1.64
N TYR A 42 4.38 -6.78 -1.29
CA TYR A 42 3.86 -7.61 -0.20
C TYR A 42 3.93 -6.90 1.15
N ALA A 43 5.06 -6.25 1.46
CA ALA A 43 5.22 -5.48 2.68
C ALA A 43 4.21 -4.32 2.76
N LEU A 44 4.06 -3.54 1.67
CA LEU A 44 3.08 -2.45 1.60
C LEU A 44 1.64 -2.95 1.80
N LEU A 45 1.29 -4.07 1.17
CA LEU A 45 -0.03 -4.65 1.29
C LEU A 45 -0.33 -5.07 2.73
N ARG A 46 0.65 -5.68 3.42
CA ARG A 46 0.54 -6.07 4.83
C ARG A 46 0.32 -4.85 5.74
N GLU A 47 1.10 -3.79 5.54
CA GLU A 47 0.95 -2.55 6.30
C GLU A 47 -0.41 -1.88 6.03
N TYR A 48 -0.86 -1.89 4.77
CA TYR A 48 -2.16 -1.31 4.43
C TYR A 48 -3.33 -2.10 5.02
N ARG A 49 -3.27 -3.44 5.05
CA ARG A 49 -4.26 -4.27 5.76
C ARG A 49 -4.33 -3.95 7.24
N SER A 50 -3.17 -3.79 7.87
CA SER A 50 -3.09 -3.43 9.30
C SER A 50 -3.72 -2.05 9.53
N TYR A 51 -3.41 -1.08 8.67
CA TYR A 51 -3.98 0.26 8.71
C TYR A 51 -5.51 0.28 8.56
N ILE A 52 -6.07 -0.49 7.62
CA ILE A 52 -7.53 -0.64 7.46
C ILE A 52 -8.13 -1.23 8.74
N LYS A 53 -7.53 -2.30 9.26
CA LYS A 53 -8.02 -3.02 10.44
C LYS A 53 -8.06 -2.12 11.68
N ASP A 54 -7.01 -1.35 11.91
CA ASP A 54 -6.94 -0.45 13.08
C ASP A 54 -8.03 0.62 13.05
N ARG A 55 -8.45 1.03 11.84
CA ARG A 55 -9.49 2.03 11.61
C ARG A 55 -10.91 1.45 11.55
N SER A 56 -11.07 0.21 11.10
CA SER A 56 -12.36 -0.48 11.14
C SER A 56 -12.69 -1.07 12.51
N GLY A 57 -11.66 -1.33 13.34
CA GLY A 57 -11.81 -1.81 14.73
C GLY A 57 -11.88 -0.71 15.79
N SER A 58 -11.72 0.57 15.41
CA SER A 58 -11.83 1.73 16.31
C SER A 58 -13.03 2.58 15.95
N GLY A 59 -14.23 2.05 16.16
CA GLY A 59 -15.43 2.86 16.33
C GLY A 59 -15.53 3.29 17.81
N PRO A 60 -15.93 4.54 18.13
CA PRO A 60 -16.26 4.95 19.49
C PRO A 60 -17.42 4.13 20.08
#